data_AF-A0A9Q0FJX4-F1
#
_entry.id   AF-A0A9Q0FJX4-F1
#
_cell.length_a   1.000
_cell.length_b   1.000
_cell.length_c   1.000
_cell.angle_alpha   90.00
_cell.angle_beta   90.00
_cell.angle_gamma   90.00
#
_symmetry.space_group_name_H-M   'P 1'
#
loop_
_entity.id
_entity.type
_entity.pdbx_description
1 polymer ?
#
loop_
_entity_poly.entity_id
_entity_poly.type
_entity_poly.pdbx_seq_one_letter_code
_entity_poly.pdbx_strand_id
1 'polypeptide(L)'
;MMVRWSIFCCNIFLLLSFLIRGLRFMCVFRFKLWWMTQRMGTCGQDIPYETQFLIVEVRNGSNLLGRSGGAHPTALYAVFLPILEDDFRAVLQGNERNELEICLESGDPTVDKSEGRRLVFVAAGADPFDLIGNAVKTVEGHLQTFSHRERKRIPDMLNWFGWCTWDAFYTDVTAEGVKRGLESFKNGGISPKFVIIDDGWQSVGMDATSVGNYADNTANFAIRLTHIKENHKFQKNGKEDHRVDDPALGLRHIVTEIKEQHDVKYVYVWHAITGHWGGVKPDVNEMANYESKMTYPIPSPGVESNEQCDILKSIATNGLGLVNPDKAFNFYSDLHSYLASAGIDGVKVDV
;
A
#
# COMPACT_ATOMS: atom_id res chain seq x y z
N MET A 1 40.07 13.38 -6.68
CA MET A 1 40.72 12.08 -6.44
C MET A 1 39.64 11.03 -6.59
N MET A 2 39.65 10.27 -7.69
CA MET A 2 38.63 9.24 -7.99
C MET A 2 38.72 8.12 -6.97
N VAL A 3 37.66 7.90 -6.20
CA VAL A 3 37.51 6.71 -5.36
C VAL A 3 36.50 5.80 -6.05
N ARG A 4 36.99 4.65 -6.48
CA ARG A 4 36.25 3.53 -7.06
C ARG A 4 35.65 2.75 -5.88
N TRP A 5 34.33 2.55 -5.85
CA TRP A 5 33.69 1.66 -4.88
C TRP A 5 33.15 0.43 -5.60
N SER A 6 33.41 -0.74 -5.02
CA SER A 6 33.02 -2.04 -5.54
C SER A 6 31.58 -2.36 -5.19
N ILE A 7 30.88 -2.88 -6.20
CA ILE A 7 29.46 -3.19 -6.28
C ILE A 7 29.11 -4.43 -5.46
N PHE A 8 28.06 -4.34 -4.65
CA PHE A 8 27.17 -5.44 -4.31
C PHE A 8 25.73 -4.94 -4.53
N CYS A 9 24.89 -5.71 -5.22
CA CYS A 9 23.49 -5.36 -5.50
C CYS A 9 22.78 -4.80 -4.24
N CYS A 10 21.95 -3.76 -4.44
CA CYS A 10 21.42 -2.82 -3.42
C CYS A 10 22.43 -1.77 -2.96
N ASN A 11 22.65 -0.75 -3.79
CA ASN A 11 23.61 0.31 -3.49
C ASN A 11 23.01 1.40 -2.57
N ILE A 12 23.42 1.41 -1.29
CA ILE A 12 23.25 2.58 -0.41
C ILE A 12 24.30 3.64 -0.77
N PHE A 13 23.87 4.85 -1.14
CA PHE A 13 24.77 5.97 -1.44
C PHE A 13 24.70 7.07 -0.38
N LEU A 14 25.75 7.19 0.42
CA LEU A 14 25.90 8.24 1.42
C LEU A 14 26.16 9.60 0.76
N LEU A 15 25.14 10.46 0.67
CA LEU A 15 25.24 11.74 -0.05
C LEU A 15 25.40 12.98 0.83
N LEU A 16 25.08 12.94 2.13
CA LEU A 16 25.35 14.00 3.12
C LEU A 16 25.33 13.41 4.53
N SER A 17 26.29 13.75 5.41
CA SER A 17 26.21 13.44 6.84
C SER A 17 25.85 14.69 7.66
N PHE A 18 24.68 14.66 8.29
CA PHE A 18 24.30 15.65 9.31
C PHE A 18 24.47 15.01 10.68
N LEU A 19 25.31 15.60 11.54
CA LEU A 19 25.45 15.13 12.92
C LEU A 19 24.21 15.54 13.73
N ILE A 20 23.43 14.56 14.16
CA ILE A 20 22.27 14.76 15.03
C ILE A 20 22.67 14.33 16.44
N ARG A 21 23.10 15.29 17.27
CA ARG A 21 23.46 15.02 18.67
C ARG A 21 22.83 16.07 19.59
N GLY A 22 21.96 15.61 20.48
CA GLY A 22 21.24 16.48 21.42
C GLY A 22 20.13 17.33 20.78
N LEU A 23 19.75 17.02 19.54
CA LEU A 23 18.63 17.64 18.83
C LEU A 23 17.42 16.72 18.92
N ARG A 24 16.28 17.21 19.42
CA ARG A 24 15.06 16.40 19.47
C ARG A 24 14.56 16.14 18.06
N PHE A 25 14.17 14.90 17.77
CA PHE A 25 13.54 14.56 16.51
C PHE A 25 12.28 13.73 16.72
N MET A 26 11.41 13.76 15.71
CA MET A 26 10.40 12.73 15.45
C MET A 26 10.58 12.23 14.03
N CYS A 27 10.50 10.92 13.83
CA CYS A 27 10.54 10.31 12.51
C CYS A 27 9.43 9.29 12.33
N VAL A 28 9.06 9.03 11.07
CA VAL A 28 8.14 7.95 10.68
C VAL A 28 8.92 7.00 9.77
N PHE A 29 8.96 5.73 10.14
CA PHE A 29 9.77 4.71 9.49
C PHE A 29 8.95 3.45 9.22
N ARG A 30 9.33 2.71 8.19
CA ARG A 30 8.76 1.39 7.92
C ARG A 30 9.34 0.39 8.92
N PHE A 31 8.50 -0.38 9.60
CA PHE A 31 8.94 -1.38 10.58
C PHE A 31 8.44 -2.80 10.25
N LYS A 32 7.48 -2.92 9.33
CA LYS A 32 7.06 -4.16 8.66
C LYS A 32 6.80 -3.85 7.19
N LEU A 33 6.65 -4.88 6.34
CA LEU A 33 6.52 -4.74 4.89
C LEU A 33 5.57 -3.61 4.42
N TRP A 34 4.41 -3.47 5.07
CA TRP A 34 3.39 -2.45 4.75
C TRP A 34 3.09 -1.47 5.88
N TRP A 35 3.74 -1.60 7.04
CA TRP A 35 3.40 -0.81 8.22
C TRP A 35 4.50 0.17 8.59
N MET A 36 4.06 1.38 8.93
CA MET A 36 4.91 2.43 9.46
C MET A 36 4.55 2.73 10.92
N THR A 37 5.53 3.22 11.66
CA THR A 37 5.35 3.73 13.02
C THR A 37 6.27 4.92 13.25
N GLN A 38 6.11 5.59 14.39
CA GLN A 38 6.90 6.74 14.77
C GLN A 38 7.99 6.41 15.78
N ARG A 39 9.07 7.19 15.78
CA ARG A 39 10.07 7.21 16.84
C ARG A 39 10.45 8.65 17.17
N MET A 40 10.72 8.90 18.44
CA MET A 40 11.27 10.17 18.92
C MET A 40 12.62 9.89 19.60
N GLY A 41 13.56 10.80 19.45
CA GLY A 41 14.89 10.63 20.04
C GLY A 41 15.70 11.92 20.06
N THR A 42 16.97 11.79 20.44
CA THR A 42 17.91 12.93 20.48
C THR A 42 19.27 12.65 19.86
N CYS A 43 19.48 11.43 19.37
CA CYS A 43 20.73 10.94 18.81
C CYS A 43 20.48 10.40 17.41
N GLY A 44 21.32 10.75 16.44
CA GLY A 44 21.19 10.32 15.06
C GLY A 44 21.15 8.80 14.92
N GLN A 45 21.90 8.06 15.74
CA GLN A 45 21.91 6.60 15.76
C GLN A 45 20.55 5.97 16.12
N ASP A 46 19.65 6.74 16.74
CA ASP A 46 18.31 6.25 17.12
C ASP A 46 17.34 6.26 15.93
N ILE A 47 17.70 6.94 14.82
CA ILE A 47 16.89 7.04 13.60
C ILE A 47 16.88 5.68 12.90
N PRO A 48 15.72 5.01 12.79
CA PRO A 48 15.63 3.67 12.23
C PRO A 48 15.95 3.64 10.73
N TYR A 49 16.35 2.46 10.26
CA TYR A 49 16.34 2.11 8.84
C TYR A 49 14.96 2.39 8.23
N GLU A 50 14.94 2.68 6.93
CA GLU A 50 13.73 2.97 6.18
C GLU A 50 12.86 4.11 6.74
N THR A 51 13.49 5.13 7.33
CA THR A 51 12.80 6.36 7.73
C THR A 51 12.34 7.13 6.48
N GLN A 52 11.03 7.37 6.35
CA GLN A 52 10.42 8.08 5.20
C GLN A 52 9.99 9.51 5.52
N PHE A 53 10.11 9.92 6.78
CA PHE A 53 9.86 11.29 7.22
C PHE A 53 10.66 11.56 8.49
N LEU A 54 11.31 12.72 8.57
CA LEU A 54 12.03 13.17 9.76
C LEU A 54 11.78 14.65 9.99
N ILE A 55 11.48 15.03 11.23
CA ILE A 55 11.47 16.42 11.68
C ILE A 55 12.41 16.57 12.87
N VAL A 56 13.31 17.56 12.79
CA VAL A 56 14.31 17.85 13.82
C VAL A 56 14.05 19.24 14.38
N GLU A 57 14.04 19.35 15.71
CA GLU A 57 14.07 20.64 16.38
C GLU A 57 15.50 21.17 16.38
N VAL A 58 15.70 22.23 15.60
CA VAL A 58 16.93 23.00 15.52
C VAL A 58 16.89 24.11 16.57
N ARG A 59 17.86 24.09 17.49
CA ARG A 59 18.01 25.20 18.43
C ARG A 59 18.49 26.42 17.67
N ASN A 60 17.78 27.54 17.81
CA ASN A 60 18.21 28.80 17.26
C ASN A 60 19.45 29.27 18.04
N GLY A 61 20.64 28.88 17.57
CA GLY A 61 21.86 29.53 18.00
C GLY A 61 21.76 30.99 17.58
N SER A 62 21.93 31.90 18.53
CA SER A 62 21.78 33.36 18.41
C SER A 62 22.68 34.06 17.36
N ASN A 63 23.25 33.33 16.39
CA ASN A 63 24.23 33.83 15.44
C ASN A 63 23.91 33.60 13.95
N LEU A 64 22.80 32.96 13.57
CA LEU A 64 22.44 32.82 12.14
C LEU A 64 21.57 33.96 11.61
N LEU A 65 20.87 34.68 12.49
CA LEU A 65 20.11 35.88 12.16
C LEU A 65 20.47 36.91 13.23
N GLY A 66 21.35 37.86 12.90
CA GLY A 66 21.90 38.87 13.83
C GLY A 66 20.87 39.83 14.44
N ARG A 67 19.90 39.31 15.20
CA ARG A 67 18.89 40.05 15.93
C ARG A 67 19.13 39.85 17.42
N SER A 68 19.94 40.74 17.98
CA SER A 68 20.00 40.98 19.42
C SER A 68 18.68 41.58 19.88
N GLY A 69 17.83 40.76 20.50
CA GLY A 69 16.61 41.19 21.17
C GLY A 69 16.07 40.03 21.99
N GLY A 70 15.81 40.25 23.28
CA GLY A 70 15.51 39.24 24.31
C GLY A 70 14.18 38.48 24.15
N ALA A 71 13.89 37.95 22.97
CA ALA A 71 12.83 36.99 22.76
C ALA A 71 13.32 35.59 23.22
N HIS A 72 12.47 34.85 23.93
CA HIS A 72 12.70 33.43 24.18
C HIS A 72 13.08 32.73 22.87
N PRO A 73 14.07 31.81 22.87
CA PRO A 73 14.48 31.12 21.66
C PRO A 73 13.28 30.37 21.09
N THR A 74 12.72 30.89 19.99
CA THR A 74 11.70 30.17 19.22
C THR A 74 12.40 28.97 18.61
N ALA A 75 11.92 27.77 18.95
CA ALA A 75 12.39 26.55 18.32
C ALA A 75 12.20 26.67 16.79
N LEU A 76 13.24 26.34 16.03
CA LEU A 76 13.15 26.19 14.59
C LEU A 76 13.03 24.70 14.31
N TYR A 77 12.21 24.31 13.35
CA TYR A 77 12.09 22.91 12.93
C TYR A 77 12.66 22.77 11.53
N ALA A 78 13.29 21.63 11.25
CA ALA A 78 13.72 21.23 9.92
C ALA A 78 13.04 19.90 9.56
N VAL A 79 12.27 19.88 8.47
CA VAL A 79 11.70 18.68 7.88
C VAL A 79 12.65 18.15 6.82
N PHE A 80 12.89 16.84 6.86
CA PHE A 80 13.57 16.06 5.83
C PHE A 80 12.55 15.07 5.27
N LEU A 81 12.22 15.25 4.00
CA LEU A 81 11.24 14.43 3.28
C LEU A 81 11.95 13.73 2.12
N PRO A 82 12.32 12.45 2.26
CA PRO A 82 12.76 11.63 1.15
C PRO A 82 11.72 11.61 0.03
N ILE A 83 12.17 11.68 -1.20
CA ILE A 83 11.33 11.70 -2.40
C ILE A 83 11.72 10.59 -3.38
N LEU A 84 10.85 10.34 -4.35
CA LEU A 84 11.12 9.46 -5.48
C LEU A 84 11.85 10.24 -6.57
N GLU A 85 12.86 9.61 -7.18
CA GLU A 85 13.55 10.12 -8.36
C GLU A 85 13.77 8.97 -9.33
N ASP A 86 13.19 9.09 -10.53
CA ASP A 86 13.26 8.08 -11.58
C ASP A 86 12.89 6.68 -11.03
N ASP A 87 13.80 5.72 -11.15
CA ASP A 87 13.62 4.33 -10.72
C ASP A 87 13.93 4.10 -9.24
N PHE A 88 14.16 5.17 -8.47
CA PHE A 88 14.65 5.07 -7.10
C PHE A 88 13.73 5.71 -6.06
N ARG A 89 13.73 5.06 -4.89
CA ARG A 89 13.20 5.60 -3.63
C ARG A 89 14.35 5.99 -2.72
N ALA A 90 14.27 7.18 -2.15
CA ALA A 90 15.13 7.58 -1.04
C ALA A 90 14.51 7.21 0.31
N VAL A 91 15.36 6.86 1.28
CA VAL A 91 15.03 6.75 2.70
C VAL A 91 16.13 7.37 3.56
N LEU A 92 15.84 7.60 4.83
CA LEU A 92 16.80 8.05 5.83
C LEU A 92 17.12 6.92 6.82
N GLN A 93 18.29 6.99 7.42
CA GLN A 93 18.67 6.17 8.57
C GLN A 93 19.76 6.85 9.40
N GLY A 94 19.93 6.40 10.63
CA GLY A 94 21.05 6.77 11.49
C GLY A 94 22.21 5.79 11.41
N ASN A 95 23.40 6.24 11.79
CA ASN A 95 24.56 5.35 11.98
C ASN A 95 25.18 5.50 13.38
N GLU A 96 26.15 4.63 13.72
CA GLU A 96 26.85 4.61 15.01
C GLU A 96 27.58 5.93 15.36
N ARG A 97 27.83 6.77 14.36
CA ARG A 97 28.48 8.09 14.52
C ARG A 97 27.48 9.22 14.75
N ASN A 98 26.18 8.90 14.89
CA ASN A 98 25.08 9.85 14.97
C ASN A 98 24.92 10.71 13.72
N GLU A 99 25.37 10.22 12.57
CA GLU A 99 25.17 10.86 11.28
C GLU A 99 23.84 10.39 10.69
N LEU A 100 23.11 11.32 10.10
CA LEU A 100 21.99 11.03 9.22
C LEU A 100 22.54 10.58 7.86
N GLU A 101 22.10 9.42 7.39
CA GLU A 101 22.42 8.86 6.09
C GLU A 101 21.19 8.92 5.19
N ILE A 102 21.42 9.14 3.90
CA ILE A 102 20.41 9.02 2.85
C ILE A 102 20.72 7.71 2.13
N CYS A 103 19.72 6.85 1.98
CA CYS A 103 19.85 5.58 1.28
C CYS A 103 18.96 5.59 0.04
N LEU A 104 19.44 4.98 -1.02
CA LEU A 104 18.78 4.91 -2.31
C LEU A 104 18.50 3.45 -2.64
N GLU A 105 17.26 3.12 -3.01
CA GLU A 105 16.88 1.76 -3.40
C GLU A 105 16.02 1.80 -4.67
N SER A 106 16.37 1.00 -5.68
CA SER A 106 15.50 0.75 -6.84
C SER A 106 14.54 -0.41 -6.60
N GLY A 107 14.96 -1.41 -5.82
CA GLY A 107 14.23 -2.67 -5.66
C GLY A 107 14.19 -3.54 -6.92
N ASP A 108 14.91 -3.15 -7.98
CA ASP A 108 14.95 -3.84 -9.26
C ASP A 108 16.42 -4.16 -9.62
N PRO A 109 16.80 -5.44 -9.76
CA PRO A 109 18.16 -5.85 -10.10
C PRO A 109 18.57 -5.48 -11.52
N THR A 110 17.64 -5.09 -12.39
CA THR A 110 17.90 -4.65 -13.76
C THR A 110 18.31 -3.18 -13.84
N VAL A 111 18.07 -2.41 -12.78
CA VAL A 111 18.50 -1.00 -12.70
C VAL A 111 20.01 -0.96 -12.42
N ASP A 112 20.78 -0.54 -13.42
CA ASP A 112 22.24 -0.43 -13.38
C ASP A 112 22.74 0.95 -12.91
N LYS A 113 21.83 1.93 -12.84
CA LYS A 113 22.11 3.27 -12.34
C LYS A 113 22.31 3.27 -10.83
N SER A 114 23.05 4.27 -10.38
CA SER A 114 23.48 4.36 -9.00
C SER A 114 23.64 5.81 -8.52
N GLU A 115 23.08 6.76 -9.30
CA GLU A 115 23.06 8.17 -8.95
C GLU A 115 21.63 8.66 -8.77
N GLY A 116 21.41 9.43 -7.71
CA GLY A 116 20.24 10.28 -7.55
C GLY A 116 20.68 11.69 -7.16
N ARG A 117 20.04 12.69 -7.75
CA ARG A 117 20.37 14.12 -7.61
C ARG A 117 19.38 14.85 -6.70
N ARG A 118 18.17 14.31 -6.53
CA ARG A 118 17.04 14.93 -5.83
C ARG A 118 16.43 13.89 -4.89
N LEU A 119 17.14 13.59 -3.80
CA LEU A 119 16.79 12.48 -2.91
C LEU A 119 15.94 12.90 -1.71
N VAL A 120 16.18 14.10 -1.17
CA VAL A 120 15.53 14.58 0.04
C VAL A 120 15.19 16.05 -0.12
N PHE A 121 13.93 16.38 0.10
CA PHE A 121 13.47 17.75 0.25
C PHE A 121 13.69 18.20 1.70
N VAL A 122 14.31 19.36 1.90
CA VAL A 122 14.55 19.95 3.23
C VAL A 122 13.92 21.33 3.32
N ALA A 123 13.14 21.57 4.37
CA ALA A 123 12.57 22.87 4.67
C ALA A 123 12.66 23.18 6.16
N ALA A 124 12.76 24.46 6.51
CA ALA A 124 12.78 24.90 7.90
C ALA A 124 11.70 25.94 8.20
N GLY A 125 11.16 25.92 9.41
CA GLY A 125 10.07 26.80 9.84
C GLY A 125 9.85 26.77 11.35
N ALA A 126 9.21 27.82 11.89
CA ALA A 126 8.96 27.95 13.33
C ALA A 126 7.73 27.16 13.81
N ASP A 127 6.75 26.94 12.93
CA ASP A 127 5.58 26.11 13.21
C ASP A 127 5.73 24.74 12.51
N PRO A 128 5.84 23.63 13.28
CA PRO A 128 6.04 22.30 12.70
C PRO A 128 4.81 21.80 11.92
N PHE A 129 3.60 22.24 12.25
CA PHE A 129 2.38 21.79 11.58
C PHE A 129 2.26 22.41 10.19
N ASP A 130 2.45 23.72 10.10
CA ASP A 130 2.49 24.43 8.82
C ASP A 130 3.69 23.98 7.97
N LEU A 131 4.85 23.76 8.60
CA LEU A 131 6.05 23.31 7.90
C LEU A 131 5.83 21.98 7.19
N ILE A 132 5.22 20.99 7.84
CA ILE A 132 4.91 19.70 7.22
C ILE A 132 3.99 19.89 6.01
N GLY A 133 2.89 20.62 6.19
CA GLY A 133 1.94 20.88 5.10
C GLY A 133 2.58 21.61 3.91
N ASN A 134 3.40 22.62 4.18
CA ASN A 134 4.09 23.40 3.14
C ASN A 134 5.20 22.61 2.45
N ALA A 135 5.89 21.71 3.17
CA ALA A 135 6.88 20.83 2.58
C ALA A 135 6.26 19.90 1.53
N VAL A 136 5.14 19.23 1.88
CA VAL A 136 4.43 18.36 0.93
C VAL A 136 3.90 19.16 -0.27
N LYS A 137 3.37 20.37 -0.06
CA LYS A 137 2.95 21.30 -1.14
C LYS A 137 4.08 21.67 -2.08
N THR A 138 5.27 21.91 -1.54
CA THR A 138 6.45 22.24 -2.35
C THR A 138 6.91 21.03 -3.16
N VAL A 139 6.95 19.85 -2.55
CA VAL A 139 7.29 18.60 -3.23
C VAL A 139 6.27 18.27 -4.33
N GLU A 140 4.98 18.51 -4.11
CA GLU A 140 3.97 18.37 -5.16
C GLU A 140 4.27 19.29 -6.35
N GLY A 141 4.53 20.58 -6.11
CA GLY A 141 4.84 21.53 -7.16
C GLY A 141 6.09 21.16 -7.95
N HIS A 142 7.04 20.47 -7.30
CA HIS A 142 8.28 20.01 -7.92
C HIS A 142 8.12 18.69 -8.71
N LEU A 143 7.51 17.66 -8.11
CA LEU A 143 7.39 16.34 -8.72
C LEU A 143 6.24 16.26 -9.73
N GLN A 144 5.14 16.97 -9.47
CA GLN A 144 3.93 16.95 -10.30
C GLN A 144 3.32 15.55 -10.54
N THR A 145 3.64 14.57 -9.69
CA THR A 145 3.18 13.17 -9.80
C THR A 145 1.98 12.85 -8.91
N PHE A 146 1.61 13.74 -8.00
CA PHE A 146 0.48 13.55 -7.08
C PHE A 146 -0.27 14.84 -6.86
N SER A 147 -1.39 14.76 -6.13
CA SER A 147 -2.14 15.94 -5.70
C SER A 147 -2.50 15.86 -4.23
N HIS A 148 -2.54 17.01 -3.55
CA HIS A 148 -3.06 17.09 -2.18
C HIS A 148 -4.53 16.72 -2.10
N ARG A 149 -4.94 16.19 -0.95
CA ARG A 149 -6.31 15.75 -0.67
C ARG A 149 -7.34 16.83 -0.98
N GLU A 150 -7.06 18.09 -0.68
CA GLU A 150 -7.96 19.23 -0.88
C GLU A 150 -8.29 19.49 -2.35
N ARG A 151 -7.45 19.03 -3.29
CA ARG A 151 -7.69 19.12 -4.74
C ARG A 151 -8.25 17.84 -5.34
N LYS A 152 -8.29 16.73 -4.59
CA LYS A 152 -8.88 15.48 -5.06
C LYS A 152 -10.41 15.58 -4.99
N ARG A 153 -11.09 15.09 -6.03
CA ARG A 153 -12.54 14.95 -6.01
C ARG A 153 -12.93 13.93 -4.95
N ILE A 154 -13.71 14.36 -3.95
CA ILE A 154 -14.28 13.46 -2.94
C ILE A 154 -15.42 12.67 -3.60
N PRO A 155 -15.38 11.33 -3.63
CA PRO A 155 -16.47 10.52 -4.18
C PRO A 155 -17.71 10.60 -3.27
N ASP A 156 -18.91 10.60 -3.87
CA ASP A 156 -20.18 10.75 -3.13
C ASP A 156 -20.40 9.64 -2.08
N MET A 157 -19.83 8.45 -2.30
CA MET A 157 -19.90 7.34 -1.34
C MET A 157 -19.47 7.75 0.07
N LEU A 158 -18.49 8.66 0.22
CA LEU A 158 -17.98 9.10 1.52
C LEU A 158 -18.97 9.97 2.32
N ASN A 159 -20.08 10.40 1.71
CA ASN A 159 -21.17 11.09 2.41
C ASN A 159 -22.09 10.12 3.18
N TRP A 160 -21.89 8.81 3.05
CA TRP A 160 -22.80 7.80 3.56
C TRP A 160 -22.17 6.90 4.60
N PHE A 161 -22.99 6.35 5.48
CA PHE A 161 -22.62 5.17 6.26
C PHE A 161 -22.56 3.95 5.34
N GLY A 162 -21.49 3.16 5.45
CA GLY A 162 -21.33 1.93 4.68
C GLY A 162 -20.76 0.80 5.50
N TRP A 163 -20.78 -0.40 4.92
CA TRP A 163 -20.38 -1.62 5.59
C TRP A 163 -19.38 -2.41 4.75
N CYS A 164 -18.26 -2.81 5.37
CA CYS A 164 -17.30 -3.73 4.81
C CYS A 164 -17.51 -5.12 5.41
N THR A 165 -17.53 -6.16 4.58
CA THR A 165 -17.85 -7.53 5.02
C THR A 165 -16.72 -8.24 5.78
N TRP A 166 -15.50 -7.68 5.79
CA TRP A 166 -14.30 -8.34 6.34
C TRP A 166 -14.46 -8.79 7.79
N ASP A 167 -14.72 -7.90 8.75
CA ASP A 167 -14.81 -8.28 10.18
C ASP A 167 -16.02 -9.18 10.49
N ALA A 168 -16.98 -9.28 9.57
CA ALA A 168 -18.16 -10.13 9.73
C ALA A 168 -17.95 -11.56 9.23
N PHE A 169 -17.12 -11.76 8.21
CA PHE A 169 -17.00 -13.06 7.52
C PHE A 169 -15.58 -13.48 7.17
N TYR A 170 -14.60 -12.58 7.20
CA TYR A 170 -13.30 -12.76 6.56
C TYR A 170 -13.49 -13.31 5.15
N THR A 171 -12.78 -14.38 4.80
CA THR A 171 -12.87 -15.05 3.50
C THR A 171 -14.16 -15.86 3.29
N ASP A 172 -15.00 -16.04 4.31
CA ASP A 172 -16.22 -16.86 4.26
C ASP A 172 -17.46 -16.07 3.81
N VAL A 173 -17.28 -14.86 3.30
CA VAL A 173 -18.39 -14.04 2.78
C VAL A 173 -19.15 -14.78 1.67
N THR A 174 -20.48 -14.66 1.70
CA THR A 174 -21.42 -15.25 0.72
C THR A 174 -22.50 -14.23 0.35
N ALA A 175 -23.15 -14.39 -0.81
CA ALA A 175 -24.28 -13.53 -1.20
C ALA A 175 -25.39 -13.53 -0.14
N GLU A 176 -25.74 -14.69 0.42
CA GLU A 176 -26.74 -14.80 1.49
C GLU A 176 -26.28 -14.17 2.81
N GLY A 177 -24.98 -14.26 3.14
CA GLY A 177 -24.39 -13.58 4.30
C GLY A 177 -24.53 -12.07 4.20
N VAL A 178 -24.24 -11.50 3.02
CA VAL A 178 -24.41 -10.06 2.76
C VAL A 178 -25.86 -9.63 2.93
N LYS A 179 -26.82 -10.36 2.36
CA LYS A 179 -28.26 -10.06 2.50
C LYS A 179 -28.72 -10.08 3.96
N ARG A 180 -28.34 -11.13 4.71
CA ARG A 180 -28.67 -11.22 6.15
C ARG A 180 -28.05 -10.09 6.95
N GLY A 181 -26.82 -9.68 6.62
CA GLY A 181 -26.17 -8.53 7.27
C GLY A 181 -26.93 -7.23 7.02
N LEU A 182 -27.32 -6.95 5.78
CA LEU A 182 -28.14 -5.78 5.44
C LEU A 182 -29.52 -5.79 6.11
N GLU A 183 -30.17 -6.95 6.18
CA GLU A 183 -31.43 -7.10 6.89
C GLU A 183 -31.26 -6.89 8.41
N SER A 184 -30.17 -7.36 9.00
CA SER A 184 -29.83 -7.12 10.40
C SER A 184 -29.66 -5.61 10.70
N PHE A 185 -28.94 -4.88 9.85
CA PHE A 185 -28.81 -3.43 9.97
C PHE A 185 -30.17 -2.73 9.91
N LYS A 186 -31.00 -3.11 8.93
CA LYS A 186 -32.35 -2.57 8.76
C LYS A 186 -33.20 -2.79 10.01
N ASN A 187 -33.17 -3.99 10.59
CA ASN A 187 -33.85 -4.31 11.85
C ASN A 187 -33.29 -3.50 13.04
N GLY A 188 -32.00 -3.16 13.01
CA GLY A 188 -31.36 -2.25 13.96
C GLY A 188 -31.65 -0.76 13.72
N GLY A 189 -32.45 -0.40 12.71
CA GLY A 189 -32.83 0.98 12.42
C GLY A 189 -31.80 1.79 11.62
N ILE A 190 -30.79 1.15 11.03
CA ILE A 190 -29.78 1.79 10.16
C ILE A 190 -29.74 1.10 8.80
N SER A 191 -29.37 1.82 7.74
CA SER A 191 -29.26 1.24 6.40
C SER A 191 -27.98 1.73 5.71
N PRO A 192 -26.94 0.87 5.60
CA PRO A 192 -25.75 1.18 4.83
C PRO A 192 -26.12 1.60 3.41
N LYS A 193 -25.58 2.72 2.92
CA LYS A 193 -25.76 3.14 1.52
C LYS A 193 -24.63 2.70 0.62
N PHE A 194 -23.57 2.12 1.18
CA PHE A 194 -22.64 1.34 0.39
C PHE A 194 -22.20 0.08 1.11
N VAL A 195 -21.84 -0.93 0.33
CA VAL A 195 -21.26 -2.19 0.79
C VAL A 195 -19.95 -2.42 0.06
N ILE A 196 -18.91 -2.81 0.80
CA ILE A 196 -17.69 -3.41 0.23
C ILE A 196 -17.76 -4.90 0.51
N ILE A 197 -17.90 -5.70 -0.56
CA ILE A 197 -17.73 -7.15 -0.51
C ILE A 197 -16.23 -7.39 -0.49
N ASP A 198 -15.69 -7.60 0.70
CA ASP A 198 -14.27 -7.85 0.94
C ASP A 198 -13.86 -9.26 0.48
N ASP A 199 -12.62 -9.65 0.72
CA ASP A 199 -12.04 -10.92 0.25
C ASP A 199 -12.93 -12.15 0.55
N GLY A 200 -12.89 -13.12 -0.37
CA GLY A 200 -13.68 -14.34 -0.34
C GLY A 200 -14.68 -14.49 -1.49
N TRP A 201 -14.90 -13.46 -2.32
CA TRP A 201 -15.82 -13.55 -3.47
C TRP A 201 -15.15 -14.01 -4.78
N GLN A 202 -13.83 -13.86 -4.90
CA GLN A 202 -13.08 -14.18 -6.13
C GLN A 202 -12.96 -15.70 -6.34
N SER A 203 -12.81 -16.11 -7.60
CA SER A 203 -12.46 -17.49 -7.94
C SER A 203 -10.98 -17.71 -7.77
N VAL A 204 -10.64 -18.57 -6.83
CA VAL A 204 -9.26 -18.72 -6.38
C VAL A 204 -8.90 -20.17 -6.14
N GLY A 205 -7.60 -20.45 -6.13
CA GLY A 205 -7.06 -21.76 -5.84
C GLY A 205 -5.63 -21.69 -5.35
N MET A 206 -5.25 -22.66 -4.53
CA MET A 206 -3.89 -22.84 -4.04
C MET A 206 -3.15 -23.84 -4.93
N ASP A 207 -1.82 -23.70 -5.08
CA ASP A 207 -1.03 -24.68 -5.81
C ASP A 207 -0.70 -25.87 -4.94
N ALA A 208 -0.58 -27.06 -5.54
CA ALA A 208 -0.28 -28.29 -4.81
C ALA A 208 1.05 -28.25 -4.04
N THR A 209 1.99 -27.42 -4.50
CA THR A 209 3.31 -27.22 -3.89
C THR A 209 3.35 -26.07 -2.88
N SER A 210 2.29 -25.27 -2.78
CA SER A 210 2.25 -24.12 -1.88
C SER A 210 2.12 -24.56 -0.42
N VAL A 211 2.69 -23.76 0.48
CA VAL A 211 2.50 -23.94 1.92
C VAL A 211 1.53 -22.86 2.40
N GLY A 212 0.41 -23.30 2.98
CA GLY A 212 -0.62 -22.38 3.47
C GLY A 212 -0.07 -21.58 4.63
N ASN A 213 -0.26 -20.26 4.59
CA ASN A 213 0.04 -19.39 5.72
C ASN A 213 -1.27 -18.85 6.28
N TYR A 214 -1.76 -19.52 7.32
CA TYR A 214 -2.98 -19.15 8.03
C TYR A 214 -2.55 -18.45 9.32
N ALA A 215 -2.55 -17.11 9.36
CA ALA A 215 -2.58 -16.41 10.63
C ALA A 215 -4.04 -16.14 11.02
N ASP A 216 -4.33 -16.06 12.31
CA ASP A 216 -5.68 -15.82 12.82
C ASP A 216 -6.30 -14.60 12.13
N ASN A 217 -7.50 -14.77 11.54
CA ASN A 217 -8.24 -13.70 10.85
C ASN A 217 -7.49 -13.09 9.63
N THR A 218 -6.60 -13.85 8.99
CA THR A 218 -5.84 -13.36 7.83
C THR A 218 -6.08 -14.15 6.55
N ALA A 219 -5.90 -13.46 5.44
CA ALA A 219 -5.82 -14.02 4.12
C ALA A 219 -4.62 -14.96 3.94
N ASN A 220 -4.79 -16.01 3.13
CA ASN A 220 -3.71 -16.91 2.76
C ASN A 220 -2.99 -16.41 1.49
N PHE A 221 -1.76 -15.93 1.66
CA PHE A 221 -0.91 -15.39 0.59
C PHE A 221 -0.45 -16.43 -0.45
N ALA A 222 -0.78 -17.71 -0.26
CA ALA A 222 -0.55 -18.75 -1.25
C ALA A 222 -1.71 -18.92 -2.24
N ILE A 223 -2.85 -18.24 -2.02
CA ILE A 223 -4.06 -18.38 -2.83
C ILE A 223 -3.99 -17.43 -4.03
N ARG A 224 -4.23 -17.99 -5.23
CA ARG A 224 -4.10 -17.29 -6.51
C ARG A 224 -5.43 -17.18 -7.23
N LEU A 225 -5.60 -16.10 -7.98
CA LEU A 225 -6.76 -15.88 -8.83
C LEU A 225 -6.78 -16.89 -9.98
N THR A 226 -7.88 -17.62 -10.14
CA THR A 226 -8.07 -18.62 -11.21
C THR A 226 -9.07 -18.19 -12.26
N HIS A 227 -9.91 -17.20 -11.97
CA HIS A 227 -10.83 -16.61 -12.94
C HIS A 227 -11.18 -15.17 -12.53
N ILE A 228 -11.34 -14.27 -13.50
CA ILE A 228 -11.81 -12.88 -13.27
C ILE A 228 -13.25 -12.76 -12.74
N LYS A 229 -14.05 -13.83 -12.79
CA LYS A 229 -15.44 -13.87 -12.34
C LYS A 229 -15.51 -14.39 -10.91
N GLU A 230 -16.61 -14.11 -10.24
CA GLU A 230 -16.90 -14.56 -8.87
C GLU A 230 -16.88 -16.09 -8.75
N ASN A 231 -16.67 -16.57 -7.53
CA ASN A 231 -16.82 -17.97 -7.18
C ASN A 231 -18.29 -18.37 -6.95
N HIS A 232 -18.50 -19.65 -6.68
CA HIS A 232 -19.82 -20.23 -6.48
C HIS A 232 -20.65 -19.57 -5.36
N LYS A 233 -20.03 -18.93 -4.35
CA LYS A 233 -20.72 -18.29 -3.22
C LYS A 233 -21.53 -17.04 -3.63
N PHE A 234 -21.24 -16.53 -4.82
CA PHE A 234 -21.89 -15.35 -5.41
C PHE A 234 -22.61 -15.67 -6.71
N GLN A 235 -22.70 -16.96 -7.07
CA GLN A 235 -23.62 -17.42 -8.11
C GLN A 235 -24.97 -17.80 -7.49
N LYS A 236 -26.07 -17.44 -8.15
CA LYS A 236 -27.42 -17.82 -7.76
C LYS A 236 -27.54 -19.35 -7.83
N ASN A 237 -27.78 -19.99 -6.68
CA ASN A 237 -27.74 -21.45 -6.52
C ASN A 237 -26.38 -22.07 -6.92
N GLY A 238 -25.29 -21.32 -6.75
CA GLY A 238 -23.95 -21.77 -7.07
C GLY A 238 -23.55 -23.02 -6.29
N LYS A 239 -22.78 -23.89 -6.95
CA LYS A 239 -22.21 -25.09 -6.35
C LYS A 239 -20.71 -25.07 -6.55
N GLU A 240 -19.99 -25.59 -5.57
CA GLU A 240 -18.54 -25.77 -5.69
C GLU A 240 -18.21 -26.59 -6.95
N ASP A 241 -17.13 -26.22 -7.63
CA ASP A 241 -16.68 -26.79 -8.91
C ASP A 241 -17.67 -26.71 -10.09
N HIS A 242 -18.77 -25.97 -9.97
CA HIS A 242 -19.73 -25.77 -11.04
C HIS A 242 -19.99 -24.27 -11.29
N ARG A 243 -19.47 -23.76 -12.41
CA ARG A 243 -19.73 -22.40 -12.88
C ARG A 243 -20.88 -22.38 -13.89
N VAL A 244 -21.78 -21.42 -13.71
CA VAL A 244 -22.75 -21.02 -14.72
C VAL A 244 -22.32 -19.71 -15.36
N ASP A 245 -22.20 -19.67 -16.69
CA ASP A 245 -21.77 -18.50 -17.46
C ASP A 245 -22.93 -17.58 -17.89
N ASP A 246 -23.91 -17.41 -17.00
CA ASP A 246 -24.96 -16.41 -17.16
C ASP A 246 -24.68 -15.22 -16.22
N PRO A 247 -24.39 -14.02 -16.75
CA PRO A 247 -24.17 -12.84 -15.92
C PRO A 247 -25.33 -12.53 -14.97
N ALA A 248 -26.58 -12.86 -15.33
CA ALA A 248 -27.74 -12.65 -14.46
C ALA A 248 -27.77 -13.60 -13.26
N LEU A 249 -27.01 -14.70 -13.32
CA LEU A 249 -26.83 -15.66 -12.23
C LEU A 249 -25.52 -15.45 -11.48
N GLY A 250 -24.62 -14.59 -11.95
CA GLY A 250 -23.36 -14.25 -11.27
C GLY A 250 -23.51 -13.08 -10.28
N LEU A 251 -22.42 -12.32 -10.10
CA LEU A 251 -22.35 -11.20 -9.15
C LEU A 251 -23.45 -10.14 -9.37
N ARG A 252 -23.91 -9.96 -10.62
CA ARG A 252 -25.00 -9.01 -10.95
C ARG A 252 -26.28 -9.30 -10.18
N HIS A 253 -26.59 -10.57 -9.89
CA HIS A 253 -27.83 -10.92 -9.22
C HIS A 253 -27.89 -10.27 -7.83
N ILE A 254 -26.83 -10.41 -7.04
CA ILE A 254 -26.79 -9.92 -5.66
C ILE A 254 -26.69 -8.40 -5.65
N VAL A 255 -25.92 -7.80 -6.56
CA VAL A 255 -25.82 -6.35 -6.71
C VAL A 255 -27.18 -5.73 -6.99
N THR A 256 -27.95 -6.32 -7.91
CA THR A 256 -29.29 -5.86 -8.25
C THR A 256 -30.21 -6.01 -7.03
N GLU A 257 -30.21 -7.17 -6.39
CA GLU A 257 -31.06 -7.48 -5.24
C GLU A 257 -30.82 -6.52 -4.06
N ILE A 258 -29.56 -6.25 -3.69
CA ILE A 258 -29.27 -5.36 -2.55
C ILE A 258 -29.53 -3.88 -2.85
N LYS A 259 -29.32 -3.44 -4.08
CA LYS A 259 -29.67 -2.08 -4.49
C LYS A 259 -31.19 -1.86 -4.45
N GLU A 260 -31.96 -2.83 -4.93
CA GLU A 260 -33.43 -2.73 -4.97
C GLU A 260 -34.11 -2.92 -3.60
N GLN A 261 -33.64 -3.87 -2.78
CA GLN A 261 -34.34 -4.27 -1.55
C GLN A 261 -33.83 -3.58 -0.28
N HIS A 262 -32.59 -3.10 -0.28
CA HIS A 262 -31.93 -2.55 0.92
C HIS A 262 -31.50 -1.07 0.77
N ASP A 263 -31.91 -0.39 -0.29
CA ASP A 263 -31.58 1.02 -0.57
C ASP A 263 -30.06 1.29 -0.51
N VAL A 264 -29.28 0.29 -0.96
CA VAL A 264 -27.84 0.42 -1.16
C VAL A 264 -27.61 1.23 -2.43
N LYS A 265 -26.81 2.30 -2.34
CA LYS A 265 -26.47 3.16 -3.48
C LYS A 265 -25.26 2.64 -4.24
N TYR A 266 -24.25 2.20 -3.51
CA TYR A 266 -22.98 1.77 -4.08
C TYR A 266 -22.56 0.39 -3.61
N VAL A 267 -22.06 -0.44 -4.52
CA VAL A 267 -21.50 -1.76 -4.22
C VAL A 267 -20.08 -1.81 -4.75
N TYR A 268 -19.15 -2.09 -3.85
CA TYR A 268 -17.73 -2.22 -4.14
C TYR A 268 -17.32 -3.66 -3.89
N VAL A 269 -16.25 -4.09 -4.56
CA VAL A 269 -15.60 -5.38 -4.27
C VAL A 269 -14.13 -5.17 -3.96
N TRP A 270 -13.56 -6.09 -3.21
CA TRP A 270 -12.13 -6.12 -2.93
C TRP A 270 -11.35 -6.95 -3.96
N HIS A 271 -10.12 -6.57 -4.27
CA HIS A 271 -9.11 -7.48 -4.83
C HIS A 271 -7.70 -7.02 -4.44
N ALA A 272 -6.73 -7.93 -4.43
CA ALA A 272 -5.32 -7.52 -4.31
C ALA A 272 -4.82 -6.91 -5.64
N ILE A 273 -3.81 -6.04 -5.58
CA ILE A 273 -3.25 -5.39 -6.76
C ILE A 273 -2.75 -6.43 -7.77
N THR A 274 -2.15 -7.53 -7.32
CA THR A 274 -1.66 -8.61 -8.19
C THR A 274 -2.75 -9.59 -8.64
N GLY A 275 -4.03 -9.28 -8.42
CA GLY A 275 -5.19 -10.09 -8.79
C GLY A 275 -5.82 -10.79 -7.58
N HIS A 276 -5.01 -11.48 -6.80
CA HIS A 276 -5.32 -12.01 -5.46
C HIS A 276 -4.02 -12.06 -4.65
N TRP A 277 -4.04 -12.41 -3.36
CA TRP A 277 -2.85 -12.35 -2.49
C TRP A 277 -1.59 -13.07 -3.04
N GLY A 278 -1.76 -14.22 -3.68
CA GLY A 278 -0.67 -14.97 -4.34
C GLY A 278 -0.46 -14.62 -5.82
N GLY A 279 -1.17 -13.62 -6.33
CA GLY A 279 -1.20 -13.23 -7.74
C GLY A 279 -2.23 -14.00 -8.58
N VAL A 280 -2.00 -14.03 -9.90
CA VAL A 280 -2.79 -14.77 -10.89
C VAL A 280 -2.16 -16.13 -11.15
N LYS A 281 -2.95 -17.19 -11.01
CA LYS A 281 -2.47 -18.57 -11.16
C LYS A 281 -1.97 -18.83 -12.58
N PRO A 282 -0.71 -19.29 -12.76
CA PRO A 282 -0.22 -19.76 -14.05
C PRO A 282 -0.92 -21.06 -14.48
N ASP A 283 -0.87 -21.36 -15.78
CA ASP A 283 -1.28 -22.66 -16.34
C ASP A 283 -2.75 -23.07 -16.10
N VAL A 284 -3.64 -22.10 -15.87
CA VAL A 284 -5.10 -22.30 -15.91
C VAL A 284 -5.69 -21.68 -17.17
N ASN A 285 -6.59 -22.41 -17.84
CA ASN A 285 -7.11 -22.04 -19.16
C ASN A 285 -7.77 -20.66 -19.15
N GLU A 286 -8.50 -20.34 -18.08
CA GLU A 286 -9.25 -19.10 -17.90
C GLU A 286 -8.35 -17.86 -17.75
N MET A 287 -7.08 -18.05 -17.39
CA MET A 287 -6.10 -16.98 -17.22
C MET A 287 -4.96 -17.03 -18.26
N ALA A 288 -4.99 -18.00 -19.18
CA ALA A 288 -3.90 -18.24 -20.14
C ALA A 288 -3.55 -16.99 -20.97
N ASN A 289 -4.54 -16.16 -21.30
CA ASN A 289 -4.36 -14.95 -22.11
C ASN A 289 -3.51 -13.86 -21.41
N TYR A 290 -3.32 -13.96 -20.09
CA TYR A 290 -2.53 -13.01 -19.31
C TYR A 290 -1.09 -13.46 -19.08
N GLU A 291 -0.76 -14.70 -19.50
CA GLU A 291 0.60 -15.25 -19.49
C GLU A 291 1.33 -15.04 -18.14
N SER A 292 0.63 -15.26 -17.02
CA SER A 292 1.22 -15.02 -15.70
C SER A 292 2.39 -15.97 -15.43
N LYS A 293 3.38 -15.46 -14.70
CA LYS A 293 4.60 -16.20 -14.35
C LYS A 293 4.88 -16.10 -12.86
N MET A 294 5.35 -17.21 -12.30
CA MET A 294 5.83 -17.22 -10.92
C MET A 294 7.09 -16.37 -10.78
N THR A 295 7.05 -15.44 -9.84
CA THR A 295 8.16 -14.57 -9.46
C THR A 295 8.36 -14.65 -7.95
N TYR A 296 9.62 -14.73 -7.52
CA TYR A 296 9.98 -14.87 -6.11
C TYR A 296 10.69 -13.60 -5.66
N PRO A 297 10.05 -12.75 -4.85
CA PRO A 297 10.65 -11.49 -4.43
C PRO A 297 11.85 -11.75 -3.51
N ILE A 298 12.90 -10.96 -3.71
CA ILE A 298 14.07 -10.91 -2.85
C ILE A 298 13.98 -9.60 -2.05
N PRO A 299 13.93 -9.65 -0.71
CA PRO A 299 13.87 -8.42 0.08
C PRO A 299 15.16 -7.62 -0.05
N SER A 300 15.06 -6.28 -0.06
CA SER A 300 16.23 -5.40 0.01
C SER A 300 16.82 -5.42 1.43
N PRO A 301 18.11 -5.07 1.62
CA PRO A 301 18.71 -4.93 2.95
C PRO A 301 17.90 -4.01 3.88
N GLY A 302 17.30 -2.93 3.35
CA GLY A 302 16.39 -2.08 4.11
C GLY A 302 15.16 -2.85 4.59
N VAL A 303 14.52 -3.65 3.73
CA VAL A 303 13.39 -4.50 4.12
C VAL A 303 13.79 -5.55 5.16
N GLU A 304 14.97 -6.17 5.02
CA GLU A 304 15.48 -7.19 5.94
C GLU A 304 15.81 -6.63 7.33
N SER A 305 16.08 -5.33 7.43
CA SER A 305 16.33 -4.65 8.71
C SER A 305 15.06 -4.40 9.55
N ASN A 306 13.88 -4.60 8.96
CA ASN A 306 12.59 -4.46 9.64
C ASN A 306 12.32 -5.63 10.60
N GLU A 307 11.24 -5.51 11.38
CA GLU A 307 10.75 -6.65 12.18
C GLU A 307 10.39 -7.82 11.27
N GLN A 308 10.62 -9.03 11.78
CA GLN A 308 10.30 -10.26 11.07
C GLN A 308 8.82 -10.28 10.65
N CYS A 309 8.58 -10.50 9.36
CA CYS A 309 7.25 -10.49 8.77
C CYS A 309 6.96 -11.86 8.13
N ASP A 310 6.07 -12.63 8.76
CA ASP A 310 5.66 -13.96 8.26
C ASP A 310 5.03 -13.88 6.87
N ILE A 311 4.41 -12.74 6.55
CA ILE A 311 3.80 -12.49 5.26
C ILE A 311 4.87 -12.38 4.17
N LEU A 312 5.92 -11.58 4.40
CA LEU A 312 7.05 -11.49 3.46
C LEU A 312 7.69 -12.87 3.24
N LYS A 313 7.87 -13.65 4.32
CA LYS A 313 8.40 -15.01 4.22
C LYS A 313 7.49 -15.93 3.40
N SER A 314 6.18 -15.83 3.57
CA SER A 314 5.20 -16.59 2.79
C SER A 314 5.24 -16.21 1.32
N ILE A 315 5.27 -14.92 0.99
CA ILE A 315 5.36 -14.44 -0.40
C ILE A 315 6.68 -14.90 -1.03
N ALA A 316 7.81 -14.77 -0.33
CA ALA A 316 9.11 -15.22 -0.83
C ALA A 316 9.19 -16.74 -1.02
N THR A 317 8.49 -17.53 -0.20
CA THR A 317 8.46 -19.00 -0.29
C THR A 317 7.51 -19.48 -1.38
N ASN A 318 6.29 -18.96 -1.43
CA ASN A 318 5.24 -19.40 -2.34
C ASN A 318 5.36 -18.75 -3.73
N GLY A 319 5.99 -17.57 -3.82
CA GLY A 319 6.06 -16.76 -5.02
C GLY A 319 4.73 -16.06 -5.37
N LEU A 320 4.80 -15.04 -6.21
CA LEU A 320 3.67 -14.33 -6.79
C LEU A 320 3.48 -14.71 -8.26
N GLY A 321 2.25 -15.04 -8.64
CA GLY A 321 1.86 -15.18 -10.04
C GLY A 321 1.65 -13.80 -10.66
N LEU A 322 2.68 -13.23 -11.29
CA LEU A 322 2.59 -11.90 -11.89
C LEU A 322 2.16 -12.00 -13.34
N VAL A 323 1.12 -11.25 -13.71
CA VAL A 323 0.67 -11.09 -15.11
C VAL A 323 1.83 -10.56 -15.96
N ASN A 324 1.93 -11.04 -17.21
CA ASN A 324 2.90 -10.50 -18.15
C ASN A 324 2.69 -8.96 -18.28
N PRO A 325 3.72 -8.12 -18.08
CA PRO A 325 3.59 -6.67 -18.17
C PRO A 325 2.89 -6.18 -19.45
N ASP A 326 3.14 -6.83 -20.60
CA ASP A 326 2.52 -6.48 -21.89
C ASP A 326 1.01 -6.82 -21.94
N LYS A 327 0.52 -7.62 -21.00
CA LYS A 327 -0.88 -8.04 -20.86
C LYS A 327 -1.58 -7.40 -19.66
N ALA A 328 -0.86 -6.67 -18.81
CA ALA A 328 -1.40 -6.10 -17.57
C ALA A 328 -2.60 -5.18 -17.82
N PHE A 329 -2.53 -4.32 -18.86
CA PHE A 329 -3.66 -3.47 -19.25
C PHE A 329 -4.90 -4.30 -19.58
N ASN A 330 -4.76 -5.35 -20.39
CA ASN A 330 -5.88 -6.22 -20.77
C ASN A 330 -6.46 -6.94 -19.56
N PHE A 331 -5.61 -7.44 -18.65
CA PHE A 331 -6.06 -8.08 -17.42
C PHE A 331 -6.97 -7.17 -16.58
N TYR A 332 -6.53 -5.94 -16.26
CA TYR A 332 -7.38 -5.03 -15.48
C TYR A 332 -8.57 -4.50 -16.28
N SER A 333 -8.42 -4.31 -17.60
CA SER A 333 -9.52 -3.94 -18.47
C SER A 333 -10.63 -5.00 -18.44
N ASP A 334 -10.28 -6.27 -18.59
CA ASP A 334 -11.23 -7.39 -18.59
C ASP A 334 -11.87 -7.57 -17.20
N LEU A 335 -11.05 -7.54 -16.13
CA LEU A 335 -11.54 -7.62 -14.75
C LEU A 335 -12.51 -6.47 -14.42
N HIS A 336 -12.12 -5.22 -14.66
CA HIS A 336 -12.97 -4.08 -14.32
C HIS A 336 -14.16 -3.92 -15.26
N SER A 337 -14.05 -4.32 -16.53
CA SER A 337 -15.20 -4.37 -17.44
C SER A 337 -16.23 -5.39 -16.97
N TYR A 338 -15.77 -6.56 -16.51
CA TYR A 338 -16.65 -7.55 -15.91
C TYR A 338 -17.38 -6.98 -14.68
N LEU A 339 -16.63 -6.41 -13.72
CA LEU A 339 -17.20 -5.82 -12.51
C LEU A 339 -18.21 -4.70 -12.82
N ALA A 340 -17.87 -3.78 -13.72
CA ALA A 340 -18.76 -2.72 -14.17
C ALA A 340 -20.04 -3.30 -14.81
N SER A 341 -19.93 -4.35 -15.63
CA SER A 341 -21.08 -5.03 -16.24
C SER A 341 -21.99 -5.72 -15.22
N ALA A 342 -21.43 -6.12 -14.07
CA ALA A 342 -22.17 -6.66 -12.93
C ALA A 342 -22.81 -5.58 -12.04
N GLY A 343 -22.59 -4.29 -12.34
CA GLY A 343 -23.14 -3.17 -11.59
C GLY A 343 -22.34 -2.74 -10.36
N ILE A 344 -21.08 -3.18 -10.26
CA ILE A 344 -20.12 -2.74 -9.24
C ILE A 344 -19.68 -1.29 -9.52
N ASP A 345 -19.69 -0.47 -8.48
CA ASP A 345 -19.44 0.98 -8.56
C ASP A 345 -17.97 1.35 -8.28
N GLY A 346 -17.18 0.42 -7.73
CA GLY A 346 -15.75 0.61 -7.51
C GLY A 346 -15.07 -0.59 -6.84
N VAL A 347 -13.78 -0.43 -6.56
CA VAL A 347 -12.97 -1.49 -5.97
C VAL A 347 -12.20 -0.98 -4.74
N LYS A 348 -12.04 -1.85 -3.74
CA LYS A 348 -11.04 -1.73 -2.68
C LYS A 348 -9.82 -2.54 -3.12
N VAL A 349 -8.69 -1.89 -3.32
CA VAL A 349 -7.46 -2.55 -3.79
C VAL A 349 -6.44 -2.62 -2.66
N ASP A 350 -6.10 -3.83 -2.22
CA ASP A 350 -5.01 -4.06 -1.27
C ASP A 350 -3.72 -4.46 -2.00
N VAL A 351 -2.59 -4.46 -1.29
CA VAL A 351 -1.25 -4.74 -1.84
C VAL A 351 -0.91 -6.22 -1.77
#